data_AF-A0A934SG56-F1
#
_entry.id   AF-A0A934SG56-F1
#
_cell.length_a   1.000
_cell.length_b   1.000
_cell.length_c   1.000
_cell.angle_alpha   90.00
_cell.angle_beta   90.00
_cell.angle_gamma   90.00
#
_symmetry.space_group_name_H-M   'P 1'
#
loop_
_entity.id
_entity.type
_entity.pdbx_description
1 polymer ?
#
loop_
_entity_poly.entity_id
_entity_poly.type
_entity_poly.pdbx_seq_one_letter_code
_entity_poly.pdbx_strand_id
1 'polypeptide(L)'
;MTDAAFPLSNGDKFIAIYQGGPNDGQTDTRFVTEGDFDAEITVITAVDGNEAMIDYTKSSVTKVGDEYHVTYVYDAKDSDQVTSHEDRGDRQ
;
A
#
# COMPACT_ATOMS: atom_id res chain seq x y z
N MET A 1 19.84 10.87 9.66
CA MET A 1 19.63 11.06 8.21
C MET A 1 18.66 12.22 8.10
N THR A 2 19.04 13.32 7.45
CA THR A 2 18.20 14.52 7.38
C THR A 2 17.05 14.27 6.44
N ASP A 3 15.88 14.09 7.04
CA ASP A 3 14.59 13.99 6.38
C ASP A 3 14.34 15.31 5.64
N ALA A 4 14.43 15.29 4.32
CA ALA A 4 14.11 16.45 3.50
C ALA A 4 12.58 16.58 3.50
N ALA A 5 12.03 17.15 4.56
CA ALA A 5 10.63 17.52 4.66
C ALA A 5 10.36 18.63 3.63
N PHE A 6 10.04 18.22 2.41
CA PHE A 6 9.39 19.10 1.46
C PHE A 6 8.00 19.43 2.01
N PRO A 7 7.52 20.68 1.86
CA PRO A 7 6.18 21.01 2.31
C PRO A 7 5.17 20.27 1.42
N LEU A 8 4.64 19.16 1.91
CA LEU A 8 3.50 18.49 1.31
C LEU A 8 2.23 19.23 1.76
N SER A 9 1.35 19.51 0.81
CA SER A 9 0.06 20.13 1.05
C SER A 9 -1.06 19.11 0.88
N ASN A 10 -2.14 19.28 1.64
CA ASN A 10 -3.33 18.48 1.44
C ASN A 10 -3.84 18.62 0.00
N GLY A 11 -4.09 17.49 -0.66
CA GLY A 11 -4.47 17.42 -2.07
C GLY A 11 -3.30 17.29 -3.04
N ASP A 12 -2.04 17.34 -2.59
CA ASP A 12 -0.90 17.01 -3.44
C ASP A 12 -0.96 15.54 -3.86
N LYS A 13 -0.68 15.28 -5.14
CA LYS A 13 -0.70 13.92 -5.70
C LYS A 13 0.64 13.24 -5.52
N PHE A 14 0.59 11.93 -5.33
CA PHE A 14 1.77 11.07 -5.36
C PHE A 14 1.42 9.70 -5.96
N ILE A 15 2.45 8.99 -6.39
CA ILE A 15 2.33 7.60 -6.85
C ILE A 15 2.69 6.68 -5.70
N ALA A 16 1.72 5.87 -5.27
CA ALA A 16 1.97 4.73 -4.39
C ALA A 16 2.50 3.57 -5.25
N ILE A 17 3.59 2.94 -4.81
CA ILE A 17 4.17 1.74 -5.42
C ILE A 17 4.06 0.62 -4.39
N TYR A 18 3.37 -0.46 -4.75
CA TYR A 18 3.19 -1.61 -3.85
C TYR A 18 4.31 -2.63 -4.06
N GLN A 19 4.91 -3.07 -2.96
CA GLN A 19 5.97 -4.08 -2.95
C GLN A 19 5.59 -5.28 -2.07
N GLY A 20 5.61 -6.47 -2.66
CA GLY A 20 5.15 -7.72 -2.07
C GLY A 20 3.63 -7.85 -2.04
N GLY A 21 3.16 -9.01 -1.56
CA GLY A 21 1.73 -9.28 -1.43
C GLY A 21 0.97 -9.35 -2.76
N PRO A 22 -0.37 -9.34 -2.70
CA PRO A 22 -1.22 -9.46 -3.89
C PRO A 22 -1.12 -8.32 -4.93
N ASN A 23 -0.72 -7.10 -4.52
CA ASN A 23 -0.60 -5.96 -5.43
C ASN A 23 0.84 -5.68 -5.87
N ASP A 24 1.77 -6.62 -5.67
CA ASP A 24 3.19 -6.42 -5.97
C ASP A 24 3.43 -5.89 -7.40
N GLY A 25 4.23 -4.83 -7.50
CA GLY A 25 4.57 -4.17 -8.76
C GLY A 25 3.47 -3.27 -9.33
N GLN A 26 2.30 -3.19 -8.70
CA GLN A 26 1.25 -2.24 -9.09
C GLN A 26 1.50 -0.85 -8.51
N THR A 27 0.83 0.14 -9.11
CA THR A 27 0.91 1.54 -8.70
C THR A 27 -0.45 2.20 -8.68
N ASP A 28 -0.67 3.10 -7.73
CA ASP A 28 -1.86 3.95 -7.66
C ASP A 28 -1.50 5.43 -7.55
N THR A 29 -2.38 6.30 -8.07
CA THR A 29 -2.32 7.73 -7.74
C THR A 29 -3.11 8.00 -6.47
N ARG A 30 -2.47 8.57 -5.46
CA ARG A 30 -3.09 8.96 -4.19
C ARG A 30 -2.88 10.44 -3.92
N PHE A 31 -3.51 10.93 -2.85
CA PHE A 31 -3.48 12.33 -2.45
C PHE A 31 -3.03 12.43 -0.99
N VAL A 32 -2.21 13.42 -0.69
CA VAL A 32 -1.85 13.78 0.68
C VAL A 32 -3.09 14.29 1.41
N THR A 33 -3.35 13.77 2.60
CA THR A 33 -4.55 14.06 3.41
C THR A 33 -4.23 14.92 4.63
N GLU A 34 -3.06 14.72 5.26
CA GLU A 34 -2.67 15.36 6.53
C GLU A 34 -1.28 16.04 6.49
N GLY A 35 -0.86 16.51 5.32
CA GLY A 35 0.44 17.17 5.15
C GLY A 35 1.65 16.24 5.23
N ASP A 36 1.44 14.93 5.24
CA ASP A 36 2.45 13.87 5.07
C ASP A 36 1.85 12.72 4.24
N PHE A 37 2.69 11.84 3.71
CA PHE A 37 2.27 10.55 3.17
C PHE A 37 1.80 9.63 4.29
N ASP A 38 0.69 8.95 4.08
CA ASP A 38 0.16 7.95 5.01
C ASP A 38 1.25 6.95 5.44
N ALA A 39 1.32 6.64 6.73
CA ALA A 39 2.29 5.66 7.23
C ALA A 39 1.89 4.22 6.85
N GLU A 40 0.60 3.98 6.68
CA GLU A 40 -0.02 2.71 6.35
C GLU A 40 -1.22 2.96 5.44
N ILE A 41 -1.44 2.06 4.48
CA ILE A 41 -2.61 2.09 3.60
C ILE A 41 -3.21 0.69 3.47
N THR A 42 -4.53 0.64 3.48
CA THR A 42 -5.31 -0.56 3.16
C THR A 42 -5.81 -0.49 1.73
N VAL A 43 -5.65 -1.58 0.98
CA VAL A 43 -6.12 -1.73 -0.40
C VAL A 43 -7.06 -2.92 -0.46
N ILE A 44 -8.27 -2.70 -0.98
CA ILE A 44 -9.18 -3.80 -1.32
C ILE A 44 -8.69 -4.42 -2.63
N THR A 45 -8.34 -5.70 -2.60
CA THR A 45 -7.91 -6.43 -3.79
C THR A 45 -8.69 -7.72 -3.95
N ALA A 46 -8.87 -8.17 -5.19
CA ALA A 46 -9.49 -9.46 -5.45
C ALA A 46 -8.41 -10.54 -5.47
N VAL A 47 -8.46 -11.48 -4.52
CA VAL A 47 -7.62 -12.68 -4.51
C VAL A 47 -8.49 -13.91 -4.71
N ASP A 48 -8.19 -14.68 -5.76
CA ASP A 48 -8.97 -15.85 -6.16
C ASP A 48 -10.48 -15.58 -6.28
N GLY A 49 -10.85 -14.38 -6.70
CA GLY A 49 -12.25 -13.97 -6.87
C GLY A 49 -12.97 -13.52 -5.60
N ASN A 50 -12.28 -13.44 -4.46
CA ASN A 50 -12.80 -12.83 -3.23
C ASN A 50 -12.08 -11.51 -2.94
N GLU A 51 -12.82 -10.52 -2.44
CA GLU A 51 -12.22 -9.29 -1.95
C GLU A 51 -11.52 -9.53 -0.60
N ALA A 52 -10.32 -8.97 -0.45
CA ALA A 52 -9.53 -8.97 0.77
C ALA A 52 -8.97 -7.57 1.03
N MET A 53 -8.92 -7.16 2.30
CA MET A 53 -8.23 -5.94 2.72
C MET A 53 -6.76 -6.24 2.96
N ILE A 54 -5.90 -5.62 2.16
CA ILE A 54 -4.46 -5.85 2.20
C ILE A 54 -3.78 -4.57 2.65
N ASP A 55 -3.03 -4.65 3.75
CA ASP A 55 -2.31 -3.54 4.36
C ASP A 55 -0.87 -3.47 3.87
N TYR A 56 -0.39 -2.23 3.71
CA TYR A 56 0.98 -1.93 3.33
C TYR A 56 1.52 -0.76 4.15
N THR A 57 2.76 -0.86 4.60
CA THR A 57 3.47 0.17 5.38
C THR A 57 4.41 0.98 4.50
N LYS A 58 4.44 2.31 4.66
CA LYS A 58 5.38 3.21 4.00
C LYS A 58 6.82 2.80 4.32
N SER A 59 7.62 2.57 3.27
CA SER A 59 9.02 2.13 3.39
C SER A 59 10.01 3.19 2.91
N SER A 60 9.73 3.81 1.76
CA SER A 60 10.61 4.83 1.19
C SER A 60 9.86 5.84 0.35
N VAL A 61 10.43 7.05 0.25
CA VAL A 61 9.95 8.12 -0.62
C VAL A 61 11.08 8.50 -1.56
N THR A 62 10.80 8.55 -2.86
CA THR A 62 11.71 9.06 -3.89
C THR A 62 11.01 10.13 -4.70
N LYS A 63 11.67 11.27 -4.91
CA LYS A 63 11.18 12.29 -5.85
C LYS A 63 11.71 12.01 -7.25
N VAL A 64 10.82 11.89 -8.23
CA VAL A 64 11.14 11.64 -9.64
C VAL A 64 10.59 12.80 -10.47
N GLY A 65 11.48 13.70 -10.90
CA GLY A 65 11.07 14.97 -11.49
C GLY A 65 10.29 15.81 -10.48
N ASP A 66 9.04 16.15 -10.82
CA ASP A 66 8.13 16.92 -9.96
C ASP A 66 7.14 16.04 -9.17
N GLU A 67 7.22 14.72 -9.31
CA GLU A 67 6.30 13.77 -8.68
C GLU A 67 6.98 13.00 -7.53
N TYR A 68 6.22 12.70 -6.47
CA TYR A 68 6.67 11.81 -5.40
C TYR A 68 6.21 10.39 -5.65
N HIS A 69 7.14 9.46 -5.55
CA HIS A 69 6.91 8.02 -5.59
C HIS A 69 7.15 7.47 -4.18
N VAL A 70 6.12 6.88 -3.59
CA VAL A 70 6.13 6.35 -2.23
C VAL A 70 5.96 4.85 -2.30
N THR A 71 6.97 4.12 -1.83
CA THR A 71 6.93 2.66 -1.77
C THR A 71 6.27 2.22 -0.48
N TYR A 72 5.24 1.40 -0.61
CA TYR A 72 4.55 0.73 0.48
C TYR A 72 4.80 -0.78 0.41
N VAL A 73 5.28 -1.37 1.51
CA VAL A 73 5.64 -2.78 1.60
C VAL A 73 4.51 -3.55 2.29
N TYR A 74 4.15 -4.70 1.73
CA TYR A 74 3.08 -5.56 2.23
C TYR A 74 3.29 -5.92 3.71
N ASP A 75 2.26 -5.68 4.53
CA ASP A 75 2.19 -6.10 5.92
C ASP A 75 1.23 -7.28 6.09
N ALA A 76 1.80 -8.49 6.03
CA ALA A 76 1.04 -9.73 6.19
C ALA A 76 0.43 -9.90 7.59
N LYS A 77 0.97 -9.25 8.62
CA LYS A 77 0.49 -9.40 10.00
C LYS A 77 -0.83 -8.67 10.19
N ASP A 78 -0.96 -7.51 9.55
CA ASP A 78 -2.10 -6.62 9.73
C ASP A 78 -3.16 -6.78 8.61
N SER A 79 -2.78 -7.40 7.48
CA SER A 79 -3.71 -7.75 6.38
C SER A 79 -4.69 -8.88 6.69
N ASP A 80 -5.80 -8.91 5.94
CA ASP A 80 -6.66 -10.09 5.87
C ASP A 80 -5.87 -11.33 5.43
N GLN A 81 -6.15 -12.45 6.08
CA GLN A 81 -5.58 -13.75 5.70
C GLN A 81 -6.11 -14.14 4.32
N VAL A 82 -5.21 -14.16 3.34
CA VAL A 82 -5.49 -14.68 2.01
C VAL A 82 -5.47 -16.21 2.07
N THR A 83 -6.55 -16.83 2.54
CA THR A 83 -6.66 -18.29 2.54
C THR A 83 -7.03 -18.80 1.14
N SER A 84 -6.30 -19.78 0.62
CA SER A 84 -6.72 -20.57 -0.54
C SER A 84 -8.08 -21.22 -0.25
N HIS A 85 -8.92 -21.35 -1.28
CA HIS A 85 -10.21 -22.05 -1.19
C HIS A 85 -10.10 -23.48 -0.65
N GLU A 86 -8.92 -24.12 -0.73
CA GLU A 86 -8.69 -25.49 -0.27
C GLU A 86 -8.75 -25.66 1.26
N ASP A 87 -8.53 -24.61 2.05
CA ASP A 87 -8.52 -24.69 3.52
C ASP A 87 -9.89 -24.49 4.17
N ARG A 88 -10.95 -24.28 3.38
CA ARG A 88 -12.28 -23.90 3.90
C ARG A 88 -13.19 -25.09 4.26
N GLY A 89 -12.70 -26.34 4.21
CA GLY A 89 -13.61 -27.50 4.25
C GLY A 89 -13.06 -28.89 4.59
N ASP A 90 -12.10 -29.06 5.50
CA ASP A 90 -11.94 -30.35 6.22
C ASP A 90 -12.71 -30.29 7.55
N ARG A 91 -14.04 -30.40 7.47
CA ARG A 91 -14.85 -30.89 8.60
C ARG A 91 -15.47 -32.22 8.17
N GLN A 92 -14.92 -33.32 8.68
CA GLN A 92 -15.53 -34.64 8.64
C GLN A 92 -16.80 -34.69 9.51
#